data_AF-A0A6G2DQT2-F1
#
_entry.id   AF-A0A6G2DQT2-F1
#
_cell.length_a   1.000
_cell.length_b   1.000
_cell.length_c   1.000
_cell.angle_alpha   90.00
_cell.angle_beta   90.00
_cell.angle_gamma   90.00
#
_symmetry.space_group_name_H-M   'P 1'
#
loop_
_entity.id
_entity.type
_entity.pdbx_description
1 polymer ?
#
loop_
_entity_poly.entity_id
_entity_poly.type
_entity_poly.pdbx_seq_one_letter_code
_entity_poly.pdbx_strand_id
1 'polypeptide(L)'
;MLGDDFIIKKVSNGRFTNLEDWKKEYYKEVKAKGEKGFTAIEIDGKQITNYAELKVLFDKAVEADLAGGGTAKTVELKSKVFKALLKNSDGFTGNL
;
A
#
# COMPACT_ATOMS: atom_id res chain seq x y z
N MET A 1 -13.87 -23.78 18.27
CA MET A 1 -14.19 -23.12 16.99
C MET A 1 -12.90 -22.62 16.36
N LEU A 2 -12.75 -22.74 15.04
CA LEU A 2 -11.72 -22.04 14.27
C LEU A 2 -12.10 -20.56 14.23
N GLY A 3 -11.55 -19.76 15.15
CA GLY A 3 -11.67 -18.30 15.14
C GLY A 3 -10.40 -17.65 14.61
N ASP A 4 -10.50 -16.40 14.15
CA ASP A 4 -9.39 -15.64 13.57
C ASP A 4 -8.15 -15.61 14.48
N ASP A 5 -8.34 -15.46 15.80
CA ASP A 5 -7.24 -15.46 16.77
C ASP A 5 -6.50 -16.80 16.84
N PHE A 6 -7.21 -17.93 16.72
CA PHE A 6 -6.60 -19.26 16.68
C PHE A 6 -5.81 -19.45 15.38
N ILE A 7 -6.36 -19.00 14.24
CA ILE A 7 -5.70 -19.08 12.93
C ILE A 7 -4.43 -18.22 12.94
N ILE A 8 -4.51 -16.97 13.40
CA ILE A 8 -3.36 -16.07 13.49
C ILE A 8 -2.28 -16.64 14.40
N LYS A 9 -2.65 -17.12 15.60
CA LYS A 9 -1.69 -17.75 16.52
C LYS A 9 -1.02 -18.97 15.90
N LYS A 10 -1.76 -19.80 15.14
CA LYS A 10 -1.21 -21.00 14.50
C LYS A 10 -0.29 -20.67 13.32
N VAL A 11 -0.75 -19.83 12.39
CA VAL A 11 -0.01 -19.47 11.17
C VAL A 11 1.22 -18.62 11.50
N SER A 12 1.14 -17.76 12.51
CA SER A 12 2.28 -16.96 12.97
C SER A 12 3.24 -17.71 13.90
N ASN A 13 3.03 -19.01 14.14
CA ASN A 13 3.79 -19.82 15.10
C ASN A 13 3.91 -19.14 16.49
N GLY A 14 2.80 -18.56 16.96
CA GLY A 14 2.73 -17.86 18.23
C GLY A 14 3.30 -16.43 18.26
N ARG A 15 3.85 -15.90 17.15
CA ARG A 15 4.34 -14.51 17.07
C ARG A 15 3.24 -13.47 17.28
N PHE A 16 2.01 -13.77 16.88
CA PHE A 16 0.85 -12.89 17.07
C PHE A 16 -0.31 -13.68 17.70
N THR A 17 -1.10 -13.02 18.53
CA THR A 17 -2.26 -13.62 19.22
C THR A 17 -3.60 -13.12 18.68
N ASN A 18 -3.60 -12.03 17.92
CA ASN A 18 -4.78 -11.43 17.30
C ASN A 18 -4.43 -10.80 15.95
N LEU A 19 -5.46 -10.53 15.14
CA LEU A 19 -5.32 -9.96 13.80
C LEU A 19 -4.77 -8.52 13.80
N GLU A 20 -5.08 -7.73 14.81
CA GLU A 20 -4.69 -6.32 14.88
C GLU A 20 -3.16 -6.17 15.01
N ASP A 21 -2.53 -6.93 15.89
CA ASP A 21 -1.09 -6.91 16.10
C ASP A 21 -0.33 -7.41 14.88
N TRP A 22 -0.84 -8.47 14.23
CA TRP A 22 -0.30 -8.94 12.96
C TRP A 22 -0.38 -7.85 11.88
N LYS A 23 -1.52 -7.16 11.74
CA LYS A 23 -1.69 -6.07 10.76
C LYS A 23 -0.73 -4.92 11.02
N LYS A 24 -0.58 -4.46 12.28
CA LYS A 24 0.34 -3.38 12.64
C LYS A 24 1.76 -3.71 12.21
N GLU A 25 2.23 -4.92 12.47
CA GLU A 25 3.59 -5.33 12.11
C GLU A 25 3.75 -5.50 10.60
N TYR A 26 2.78 -6.13 9.93
CA TYR A 26 2.78 -6.25 8.47
C TYR A 26 2.85 -4.87 7.78
N TYR A 27 2.06 -3.89 8.22
CA TYR A 27 2.09 -2.55 7.65
C TYR A 27 3.41 -1.82 7.92
N LYS A 28 4.07 -2.04 9.07
CA LYS A 28 5.42 -1.51 9.31
C LYS A 28 6.43 -2.11 8.34
N GLU A 29 6.42 -3.43 8.16
CA GLU A 29 7.33 -4.12 7.23
C GLU A 29 7.11 -3.65 5.78
N VAL A 30 5.85 -3.54 5.33
CA VAL A 30 5.49 -3.03 3.99
C VAL A 30 5.93 -1.57 3.81
N LYS A 31 5.68 -0.71 4.81
CA LYS A 31 6.10 0.70 4.75
C LYS A 31 7.62 0.81 4.65
N ALA A 32 8.36 0.07 5.47
CA ALA A 32 9.82 0.10 5.48
C ALA A 32 10.42 -0.37 4.14
N LYS A 33 9.81 -1.35 3.46
CA LYS A 33 10.19 -1.76 2.10
C LYS A 33 9.93 -0.64 1.09
N GLY A 34 8.72 -0.08 1.11
CA GLY A 34 8.33 1.02 0.22
C GLY A 34 9.18 2.29 0.37
N GLU A 35 9.75 2.54 1.56
CA GLU A 35 10.67 3.67 1.78
C GLU A 35 12.10 3.41 1.28
N LYS A 36 12.54 2.14 1.19
CA LYS A 36 13.91 1.77 0.79
C LYS A 36 14.04 1.39 -0.69
N GLY A 37 12.98 0.88 -1.31
CA GLY A 37 12.98 0.32 -2.67
C GLY A 37 12.04 1.00 -3.65
N PHE A 38 11.74 2.30 -3.45
CA PHE A 38 10.71 2.97 -4.26
C PHE A 38 11.11 3.05 -5.75
N THR A 39 10.43 2.26 -6.58
CA THR A 39 10.55 2.34 -8.05
C THR A 39 9.97 3.66 -8.52
N ALA A 40 10.79 4.48 -9.18
CA ALA A 40 10.31 5.73 -9.77
C ALA A 40 9.20 5.47 -10.80
N ILE A 41 8.11 6.21 -10.68
CA ILE A 41 6.95 6.12 -11.57
C ILE A 41 6.56 7.50 -12.08
N GLU A 42 5.85 7.54 -13.20
CA GLU A 42 5.25 8.76 -13.72
C GLU A 42 3.74 8.69 -13.57
N ILE A 43 3.15 9.74 -13.00
CA ILE A 43 1.71 9.88 -12.83
C ILE A 43 1.32 11.25 -13.39
N ASP A 44 0.47 11.26 -14.42
CA ASP A 44 -0.05 12.49 -15.06
C ASP A 44 1.06 13.49 -15.46
N GLY A 45 2.18 12.99 -16.02
CA GLY A 45 3.32 13.79 -16.45
C GLY A 45 4.26 14.24 -15.31
N LYS A 46 3.98 13.84 -14.06
CA LYS A 46 4.85 14.11 -12.91
C LYS A 46 5.62 12.85 -12.52
N GLN A 47 6.94 12.99 -12.40
CA GLN A 47 7.79 11.94 -11.82
C GLN A 47 7.60 11.88 -10.31
N ILE A 48 7.41 10.67 -9.80
CA ILE A 48 7.29 10.34 -8.37
C ILE A 48 8.42 9.38 -8.04
N THR A 49 9.27 9.77 -7.10
CA THR A 49 10.53 9.07 -6.80
C THR A 49 10.59 8.49 -5.40
N ASN A 50 9.63 8.83 -4.55
CA ASN A 50 9.58 8.37 -3.17
C ASN A 50 8.15 8.29 -2.63
N TYR A 51 8.03 7.62 -1.49
CA TYR A 51 6.75 7.42 -0.80
C TYR A 51 6.09 8.73 -0.34
N ALA A 52 6.86 9.74 0.07
CA ALA A 52 6.31 11.00 0.57
C ALA A 52 5.58 11.78 -0.54
N GLU A 53 6.16 11.83 -1.74
CA GLU A 53 5.51 12.41 -2.93
C GLU A 53 4.24 11.67 -3.31
N LEU A 54 4.26 10.34 -3.25
CA LEU A 54 3.07 9.52 -3.51
C LEU A 54 1.97 9.79 -2.48
N LYS A 55 2.33 9.93 -1.19
CA LYS A 55 1.39 10.24 -0.11
C LYS A 55 0.66 11.57 -0.37
N VAL A 56 1.38 12.60 -0.82
CA VAL A 56 0.77 13.91 -1.13
C VAL A 56 -0.29 13.79 -2.24
N LEU A 57 -0.10 12.91 -3.23
CA LEU A 57 -1.12 12.67 -4.25
C LEU A 57 -2.36 11.98 -3.67
N PHE A 58 -2.16 11.01 -2.77
CA PHE A 58 -3.25 10.33 -2.08
C PHE A 58 -4.02 11.25 -1.15
N ASP A 59 -3.35 12.10 -0.38
CA ASP A 59 -3.99 13.07 0.50
C ASP A 59 -4.95 13.96 -0.31
N LYS A 60 -4.50 14.48 -1.45
CA LYS A 60 -5.35 15.29 -2.37
C LYS A 60 -6.52 14.51 -2.96
N ALA A 61 -6.30 13.24 -3.35
CA ALA A 61 -7.36 12.41 -3.91
C ALA A 61 -8.44 12.10 -2.86
N VAL A 62 -8.03 11.84 -1.62
CA VAL A 62 -8.94 11.60 -0.48
C VAL A 62 -9.71 12.88 -0.12
N GLU A 63 -9.06 14.04 -0.10
CA GLU A 63 -9.74 15.33 0.14
C GLU A 63 -10.82 15.60 -0.92
N ALA A 64 -10.50 15.36 -2.20
CA ALA A 64 -11.47 15.52 -3.29
C ALA A 64 -12.65 14.54 -3.18
N ASP A 65 -12.36 13.29 -2.84
CA ASP A 65 -13.37 12.24 -2.63
C ASP A 65 -14.26 12.54 -1.41
N LEU A 66 -13.68 13.06 -0.32
CA LEU A 66 -14.42 13.49 0.88
C LEU A 66 -15.36 14.65 0.56
N ALA A 67 -14.90 15.64 -0.19
CA ALA A 67 -15.73 16.77 -0.62
C ALA A 67 -16.84 16.36 -1.60
N GLY A 68 -16.59 15.34 -2.43
CA GLY A 68 -17.54 14.83 -3.42
C GLY A 68 -18.47 13.71 -2.94
N GLY A 69 -18.26 13.18 -1.73
CA GLY A 69 -19.07 12.08 -1.17
C GLY A 69 -18.86 10.73 -1.87
N GLY A 70 -17.63 10.43 -2.32
CA GLY A 70 -17.32 9.21 -3.09
C GLY A 70 -15.90 8.69 -2.87
N THR A 71 -15.45 7.77 -3.73
CA THR A 71 -14.08 7.20 -3.69
C THR A 71 -13.41 7.16 -5.08
N ALA A 72 -13.99 7.86 -6.06
CA ALA A 72 -13.62 7.71 -7.45
C ALA A 72 -12.18 8.19 -7.72
N LYS A 73 -11.77 9.31 -7.11
CA LYS A 73 -10.43 9.90 -7.31
C LYS A 73 -9.34 9.03 -6.71
N THR A 74 -9.58 8.50 -5.52
CA THR A 74 -8.65 7.58 -4.86
C THR A 74 -8.54 6.26 -5.62
N VAL A 75 -9.66 5.72 -6.13
CA VAL A 75 -9.64 4.50 -6.96
C VAL A 75 -8.89 4.71 -8.27
N GLU A 76 -9.13 5.84 -8.94
CA GLU A 76 -8.42 6.21 -10.17
C GLU A 76 -6.90 6.31 -9.91
N LEU A 77 -6.49 7.02 -8.86
CA LEU A 77 -5.08 7.16 -8.51
C LEU A 77 -4.43 5.80 -8.19
N LYS A 78 -5.10 4.92 -7.44
CA LYS A 78 -4.62 3.55 -7.18
C LYS A 78 -4.36 2.79 -8.48
N SER A 79 -5.29 2.88 -9.44
CA SER A 79 -5.15 2.22 -10.74
C SER A 79 -3.94 2.74 -11.53
N LYS A 80 -3.74 4.07 -11.56
CA LYS A 80 -2.59 4.69 -12.24
C LYS A 80 -1.27 4.24 -11.60
N VAL A 81 -1.18 4.32 -10.26
CA VAL A 81 0.01 3.93 -9.50
C VAL A 81 0.33 2.45 -9.72
N PHE A 82 -0.67 1.57 -9.62
CA PHE A 82 -0.48 0.14 -9.86
C PHE A 82 0.04 -0.16 -11.28
N LYS A 83 -0.57 0.45 -12.31
CA LYS A 83 -0.14 0.27 -13.70
C LYS A 83 1.28 0.81 -13.94
N ALA A 84 1.62 1.95 -13.35
CA ALA A 84 2.96 2.53 -13.49
C ALA A 84 4.02 1.67 -12.80
N LEU A 85 3.75 1.17 -11.59
CA LEU A 85 4.62 0.23 -10.89
C LEU A 85 4.75 -1.09 -11.66
N LEU A 86 3.66 -1.63 -12.21
CA LEU A 86 3.67 -2.83 -13.03
C LEU A 86 4.55 -2.66 -14.28
N LYS A 87 4.43 -1.51 -14.96
CA LYS A 87 5.24 -1.19 -16.15
C LYS A 87 6.72 -1.01 -15.83
N ASN A 88 7.04 -0.38 -14.70
CA ASN A 88 8.41 0.01 -14.35
C ASN A 88 9.13 -1.02 -13.47
N SER A 89 8.44 -2.08 -13.06
CA SER A 89 9.02 -3.19 -12.30
C SER A 89 9.05 -4.48 -13.12
N ASP A 90 9.75 -5.48 -12.60
CA ASP A 90 9.69 -6.87 -13.04
C ASP A 90 8.35 -7.51 -12.62
N GLY A 91 7.20 -6.98 -13.05
CA GLY A 91 5.90 -7.64 -12.78
C GLY A 91 5.57 -7.91 -11.30
N PHE A 92 6.16 -7.15 -10.36
CA PHE A 92 6.16 -7.41 -8.91
C PHE A 92 6.83 -8.73 -8.46
N THR A 93 7.61 -9.40 -9.32
CA THR A 93 8.35 -10.63 -8.99
C THR A 93 9.76 -10.39 -8.41
N GLY A 94 10.28 -9.17 -8.54
CA GLY A 94 11.56 -8.75 -7.97
C GLY A 94 11.48 -8.29 -6.50
N ASN A 95 12.64 -8.04 -5.88
CA ASN A 95 12.76 -7.41 -4.56
C ASN A 95 12.37 -5.92 -4.64
N LEU A 96 11.07 -5.64 -4.55
CA LEU A 96 10.52 -4.31 -4.23
C LEU A 96 10.74 -3.96 -2.76
#